data_AF-A0A847ZQV0-F1
#
_entry.id   AF-A0A847ZQV0-F1
#
_cell.length_a   1.000
_cell.length_b   1.000
_cell.length_c   1.000
_cell.angle_alpha   90.00
_cell.angle_beta   90.00
_cell.angle_gamma   90.00
#
_symmetry.space_group_name_H-M   'P 1'
#
loop_
_entity.id
_entity.type
_entity.pdbx_description
1 polymer ?
#
loop_
_entity_poly.entity_id
_entity_poly.type
_entity_poly.pdbx_seq_one_letter_code
_entity_poly.pdbx_strand_id
1 'polypeptide(L)' 'MSEISPEHLEFGRKLFAEECDFIWAASKVDNLPPPGAPEIAFAGRSNVGKSSLLNALTNRKTLARTS' A
#
# COMPACT_ATOMS: atom_id res chain seq x y z
N MET A 1 -7.18 -13.24 -18.02
CA MET A 1 -6.12 -12.96 -17.04
C MET A 1 -4.88 -13.68 -17.53
N SER A 2 -3.79 -12.98 -17.78
CA SER A 2 -2.50 -13.62 -18.05
C SER A 2 -2.12 -14.48 -16.84
N GLU A 3 -1.54 -15.66 -17.06
CA GLU A 3 -0.99 -16.46 -15.96
C GLU A 3 0.07 -15.65 -15.22
N ILE A 4 0.02 -15.72 -13.88
CA ILE A 4 1.04 -15.13 -13.02
C ILE A 4 2.24 -16.08 -13.04
N SER A 5 3.29 -15.71 -13.77
CA SER A 5 4.52 -16.52 -13.80
C SER A 5 5.25 -16.53 -12.45
N PRO A 6 6.10 -17.54 -12.18
CA PRO A 6 6.94 -17.56 -10.97
C PRO A 6 7.80 -16.31 -10.80
N GLU A 7 8.23 -15.69 -11.90
CA GLU A 7 9.00 -14.44 -11.87
C GLU A 7 8.17 -13.27 -11.33
N HIS A 8 6.89 -13.16 -11.70
CA HIS A 8 6.00 -12.12 -11.16
C HIS A 8 5.74 -12.32 -9.67
N LEU A 9 5.61 -13.57 -9.22
CA LEU A 9 5.47 -13.89 -7.80
C LEU A 9 6.72 -13.47 -7.01
N GLU A 10 7.90 -13.80 -7.53
CA GLU A 10 9.17 -13.44 -6.90
C GLU A 10 9.42 -11.93 -6.89
N PHE A 11 9.04 -11.24 -7.96
CA PHE A 11 9.07 -9.77 -8.03
C PHE A 11 8.16 -9.16 -6.95
N GLY A 12 6.91 -9.62 -6.85
CA GLY A 12 5.98 -9.15 -5.83
C GLY A 12 6.49 -9.39 -4.40
N ARG A 13 7.04 -10.58 -4.14
CA ARG A 13 7.63 -10.91 -2.84
C ARG A 13 8.75 -9.95 -2.45
N LYS A 14 9.64 -9.61 -3.39
CA LYS A 14 10.73 -8.65 -3.16
C LYS A 14 10.20 -7.24 -2.94
N LEU A 15 9.30 -6.77 -3.82
CA LEU A 15 8.69 -5.44 -3.72
C LEU A 15 8.08 -5.18 -2.33
N PHE A 16 7.33 -6.15 -1.80
CA PHE A 16 6.70 -6.02 -0.48
C PHE A 16 7.63 -6.27 0.72
N ALA A 17 8.85 -6.76 0.47
CA ALA A 17 9.87 -6.95 1.51
C ALA A 17 10.80 -5.73 1.66
N GLU A 18 10.74 -4.78 0.71
CA GLU A 18 11.50 -3.53 0.78
C GLU A 18 10.98 -2.59 1.87
N GLU A 19 11.69 -1.48 2.07
CA GLU A 19 11.27 -0.47 3.02
C GLU A 19 9.99 0.23 2.55
N CYS A 20 9.02 0.33 3.46
CA CYS A 20 7.75 0.96 3.22
C CYS A 20 7.56 2.04 4.26
N ASP A 21 7.50 3.30 3.81
CA ASP A 21 7.41 4.47 4.67
C ASP A 21 6.10 5.25 4.44
N PHE A 22 5.70 5.97 5.48
CA PHE A 22 4.64 6.96 5.36
C PHE A 22 5.22 8.23 4.72
N ILE A 23 4.71 8.59 3.54
CA ILE A 23 5.23 9.73 2.77
C ILE A 23 4.36 10.98 2.94
N TRP A 24 3.03 10.82 2.89
CA TRP A 24 2.12 11.96 2.83
C TRP A 24 0.72 11.61 3.37
N ALA A 25 0.04 12.60 3.96
CA ALA A 25 -1.40 12.54 4.22
C ALA A 25 -2.05 13.85 3.80
N ALA A 26 -3.14 13.74 3.04
CA ALA A 26 -3.93 14.87 2.60
C ALA A 26 -5.37 14.69 3.12
N SER A 27 -5.87 15.68 3.85
CA SER A 27 -7.26 15.74 4.30
C SER A 27 -8.20 16.44 3.31
N LYS A 28 -7.63 17.10 2.30
CA LYS A 28 -8.31 17.83 1.22
C LYS A 28 -7.62 17.54 -0.11
N VAL A 29 -8.39 17.58 -1.19
CA VAL A 29 -7.90 17.33 -2.56
C VAL A 29 -6.80 18.31 -2.94
N ASP A 30 -6.91 19.58 -2.53
CA ASP A 30 -5.91 20.61 -2.82
C ASP A 30 -4.56 20.37 -2.13
N ASN A 31 -4.52 19.47 -1.15
CA ASN A 31 -3.30 19.10 -0.40
C ASN A 31 -2.68 17.79 -0.91
N LEU A 32 -3.15 17.25 -2.05
CA LEU A 32 -2.56 16.05 -2.64
C LEU A 32 -1.12 16.33 -3.11
N PRO A 33 -0.23 15.34 -3.05
CA PRO A 33 1.10 15.47 -3.63
C PRO A 33 0.99 15.67 -5.15
N PRO A 34 2.01 16.27 -5.79
CA PRO A 34 2.10 16.32 -7.23
C PRO A 34 2.02 14.90 -7.84
N PRO A 35 1.44 14.73 -9.04
CA PRO A 35 1.40 13.42 -9.70
C PRO A 35 2.81 12.84 -9.84
N GLY A 36 2.96 11.55 -9.53
CA GLY A 36 4.25 10.87 -9.53
C GLY A 36 4.18 9.48 -10.14
N ALA A 37 4.70 8.49 -9.40
CA ALA A 37 4.61 7.08 -9.78
C ALA A 37 3.15 6.60 -9.79
N PRO A 38 2.84 5.46 -10.45
CA PRO A 38 1.53 4.84 -10.35
C PRO A 38 1.15 4.55 -8.90
N GLU A 39 -0.08 4.90 -8.53
CA GLU A 39 -0.62 4.73 -7.17
C GLU A 39 -1.74 3.68 -7.15
N ILE A 40 -1.81 2.91 -6.05
CA ILE A 40 -2.88 1.94 -5.80
C ILE A 40 -3.71 2.43 -4.61
N ALA A 41 -4.99 2.73 -4.86
CA ALA A 41 -5.90 3.18 -3.81
C ALA A 41 -6.59 2.00 -3.11
N PHE A 42 -6.58 2.00 -1.77
CA PHE A 42 -7.30 1.05 -0.94
C PHE A 42 -8.61 1.65 -0.42
N ALA A 43 -9.75 1.16 -0.90
CA ALA A 43 -11.08 1.62 -0.49
C ALA A 43 -11.86 0.52 0.26
N GLY A 44 -12.68 0.90 1.24
CA GLY A 44 -13.48 -0.04 2.02
C GLY A 44 -14.10 0.59 3.27
N ARG A 45 -15.16 -0.04 3.81
CA ARG A 45 -15.98 0.49 4.91
C ARG A 45 -15.21 0.70 6.23
N SER A 46 -14.36 -0.24 6.62
CA SER A 46 -13.66 -0.22 7.92
C SER A 46 -12.22 0.26 7.76
N ASN A 47 -11.80 1.24 8.58
CA ASN A 47 -10.40 1.67 8.64
C ASN A 47 -9.51 0.57 9.21
N VAL A 48 -9.99 -0.16 10.22
CA VAL A 48 -9.29 -1.31 10.80
C VAL A 48 -8.93 -2.34 9.73
N GLY A 49 -9.89 -2.72 8.87
CA GLY A 49 -9.65 -3.71 7.82
C GLY A 49 -8.63 -3.25 6.77
N LYS A 50 -8.70 -1.99 6.34
CA LYS A 50 -7.74 -1.39 5.39
C LYS A 50 -6.33 -1.34 5.98
N SER A 51 -6.20 -0.84 7.21
CA SER A 51 -4.89 -0.76 7.89
C SER A 51 -4.30 -2.15 8.16
N SER A 52 -5.12 -3.14 8.54
CA SER A 52 -4.67 -4.53 8.71
C SER A 52 -4.17 -5.14 7.41
N LEU A 53 -4.87 -4.92 6.29
CA LEU A 53 -4.42 -5.39 4.98
C LEU A 53 -3.08 -4.75 4.57
N LEU A 54 -2.95 -3.42 4.72
CA LEU A 54 -1.73 -2.71 4.35
C LEU A 54 -0.53 -3.22 5.17
N ASN A 55 -0.70 -3.34 6.48
CA ASN A 55 0.31 -3.87 7.40
C ASN A 55 0.70 -5.32 7.05
N ALA A 56 -0.26 -6.17 6.68
CA ALA A 56 -0.01 -7.54 6.26
C ALA A 56 0.75 -7.62 4.92
N LEU A 57 0.37 -6.80 3.93
CA LEU A 57 1.03 -6.75 2.62
C LEU A 57 2.49 -6.30 2.73
N THR A 58 2.78 -5.29 3.55
CA THR A 58 4.14 -4.75 3.68
C THR A 58 4.96 -5.44 4.78
N ASN A 59 4.42 -6.49 5.43
CA ASN A 59 5.02 -7.14 6.59
C ASN A 59 5.47 -6.15 7.69
N ARG A 60 4.68 -5.09 7.94
CA ARG A 60 4.95 -4.06 8.97
C ARG A 60 3.80 -4.04 9.98
N LYS A 61 4.09 -3.70 11.25
CA LYS A 61 3.05 -3.64 12.29
C LYS A 61 2.44 -2.24 12.49
N THR A 62 3.15 -1.19 12.06
CA THR A 62 2.84 0.20 12.44
C THR A 62 2.81 1.18 11.27
N LEU A 63 2.87 0.69 10.03
CA LEU A 63 2.91 1.55 8.84
C LEU A 63 1.57 2.27 8.66
N ALA A 64 0.47 1.52 8.64
CA ALA A 64 -0.86 2.10 8.72
C ALA A 64 -1.32 2.12 10.18
N ARG A 65 -1.47 3.32 10.74
CA ARG A 65 -2.07 3.48 12.07
C ARG A 65 -3.54 3.08 12.02
N THR A 66 -3.94 2.21 12.94
CA THR A 66 -5.36 1.96 13.23
C THR A 66 -5.87 3.13 14.08
N SER A 67 -7.01 3.72 13.69
CA SER A 67 -7.74 4.72 14.48
C SER A 67 -9.08 4.13 14.91
#